data_AF-A0A2E3H2K6-F1
#
_entry.id   AF-A0A2E3H2K6-F1
#
_cell.length_a   1.000
_cell.length_b   1.000
_cell.length_c   1.000
_cell.angle_alpha   90.00
_cell.angle_beta   90.00
_cell.angle_gamma   90.00
#
_symmetry.space_group_name_H-M   'P 1'
#
loop_
_entity.id
_entity.type
_entity.pdbx_description
1 polymer ?
#
loop_
_entity_poly.entity_id
_entity_poly.type
_entity_poly.pdbx_seq_one_letter_code
_entity_poly.pdbx_strand_id
1 'polypeptide(L)'
;MKCHALQISPSAFAVSPFDMSATQRITWLQRNVLHPVERLETALTDENTPHFVHWEDQLRERQDGIAPVDSVDLLSDLAALKAQAKDVISKLECDLGMKVQTSDEIRFTIVYDAIWDLHDFFPDFSLSRGTWDPELKKMIGVLPDFVRRVFLETTGHSEQLDSPIQLALEDVRKSQRKST
;
A
#
# COMPACT_ATOMS: atom_id res chain seq x y z
N MET A 1 2.90 -21.63 12.41
CA MET A 1 2.18 -20.43 12.89
C MET A 1 1.58 -19.78 11.65
N LYS A 2 0.26 -19.89 11.45
CA LYS A 2 -0.42 -19.46 10.22
C LYS A 2 -0.80 -17.98 10.37
N CYS A 3 -0.12 -17.09 9.67
CA CYS A 3 -0.56 -15.70 9.56
C CYS A 3 -1.84 -15.67 8.71
N HIS A 4 -2.96 -15.38 9.35
CA HIS A 4 -4.24 -15.24 8.68
C HIS A 4 -4.21 -13.98 7.81
N ALA A 5 -4.40 -14.14 6.49
CA ALA A 5 -4.57 -13.05 5.53
C ALA A 5 -5.61 -11.99 5.98
N LEU A 6 -6.58 -12.39 6.81
CA LEU A 6 -7.60 -11.54 7.41
C LEU A 6 -7.08 -10.51 8.43
N GLN A 7 -5.90 -10.70 9.03
CA GLN A 7 -5.28 -9.66 9.88
C GLN A 7 -4.59 -8.56 9.06
N ILE A 8 -4.36 -8.82 7.77
CA ILE A 8 -3.61 -7.96 6.85
C ILE A 8 -4.54 -7.31 5.82
N SER A 9 -5.77 -7.83 5.66
CA SER A 9 -6.81 -7.18 4.86
C SER A 9 -7.16 -5.82 5.45
N PRO A 10 -7.15 -4.73 4.64
CA PRO A 10 -7.71 -3.45 5.05
C PRO A 10 -9.16 -3.69 5.45
N SER A 11 -9.47 -3.47 6.73
CA SER A 11 -10.82 -3.66 7.21
C SER A 11 -11.73 -2.67 6.48
N ALA A 12 -12.71 -3.17 5.72
CA ALA A 12 -13.73 -2.37 5.05
C ALA A 12 -14.75 -1.74 6.04
N PHE A 13 -14.32 -1.42 7.27
CA PHE A 13 -15.10 -0.64 8.21
C PHE A 13 -14.91 0.83 7.89
N ALA A 14 -16.02 1.56 7.72
CA ALA A 14 -16.10 3.00 7.44
C ALA A 14 -15.41 3.91 8.50
N VAL A 15 -14.80 3.34 9.54
CA VAL A 15 -14.09 4.04 10.62
C VAL A 15 -12.58 3.68 10.64
N SER A 16 -12.10 2.82 9.72
CA SER A 16 -10.67 2.53 9.62
C SER A 16 -9.96 3.75 9.04
N PRO A 17 -8.98 4.36 9.74
CA PRO A 17 -8.46 5.68 9.37
C PRO A 17 -7.63 5.71 8.07
N PHE A 18 -7.44 4.59 7.36
CA PHE A 18 -6.65 4.58 6.12
C PHE A 18 -7.19 3.57 5.10
N ASP A 19 -7.99 4.06 4.16
CA ASP A 19 -8.37 3.39 2.92
C ASP A 19 -7.21 3.37 1.88
N MET A 20 -5.98 3.64 2.33
CA MET A 20 -4.78 3.76 1.49
C MET A 20 -3.96 2.47 1.52
N SER A 21 -3.62 1.95 0.34
CA SER A 21 -2.77 0.75 0.22
C SER A 21 -1.38 0.95 0.84
N ALA A 22 -0.68 -0.13 1.20
CA ALA A 22 0.68 -0.05 1.76
C ALA A 22 1.63 0.79 0.88
N THR A 23 1.53 0.66 -0.44
CA THR A 23 2.27 1.48 -1.42
C THR A 23 1.94 2.97 -1.31
N GLN A 24 0.68 3.33 -1.16
CA GLN A 24 0.26 4.72 -0.98
C GLN A 24 0.72 5.28 0.36
N ARG A 25 0.71 4.47 1.42
CA ARG A 25 1.23 4.83 2.75
C ARG A 25 2.74 5.07 2.73
N ILE A 26 3.51 4.21 2.05
CA ILE A 26 4.95 4.43 1.84
C ILE A 26 5.20 5.71 1.07
N THR A 27 4.48 5.92 -0.04
CA THR A 27 4.61 7.13 -0.87
C THR A 27 4.29 8.38 -0.05
N TRP A 28 3.27 8.32 0.81
CA TRP A 28 2.91 9.41 1.69
C TRP A 28 4.00 9.68 2.74
N LEU A 29 4.54 8.65 3.39
CA LEU A 29 5.62 8.78 4.37
C LEU A 29 6.90 9.36 3.76
N GLN A 30 7.28 8.90 2.56
CA GLN A 30 8.41 9.46 1.82
C GLN A 30 8.23 10.95 1.53
N ARG A 31 7.07 11.33 0.98
CA ARG A 31 6.79 12.72 0.56
C ARG A 31 6.60 13.70 1.72
N ASN A 32 5.94 13.26 2.78
CA ASN A 32 5.49 14.17 3.84
C ASN A 32 6.32 14.09 5.12
N VAL A 33 7.14 13.05 5.29
CA VAL A 33 8.00 12.90 6.48
C VAL A 33 9.45 12.84 6.07
N LEU A 34 9.84 11.86 5.25
CA LEU A 34 11.25 11.59 4.97
C LEU A 34 11.93 12.74 4.22
N HIS A 35 11.38 13.17 3.08
CA HIS A 35 11.97 14.27 2.31
C HIS A 35 11.92 15.62 3.04
N PRO A 36 10.84 15.99 3.75
CA PRO A 36 10.87 17.20 4.57
C PRO A 36 11.93 17.15 5.67
N VAL A 37 12.11 16.01 6.35
CA VAL A 37 13.17 15.86 7.36
C VAL A 37 14.55 16.00 6.74
N GLU A 38 14.82 15.38 5.59
CA GLU A 38 16.11 15.53 4.88
C GLU A 38 16.37 16.99 4.45
N ARG A 39 15.32 17.70 4.04
CA ARG A 39 15.41 19.13 3.71
C ARG A 39 15.69 19.98 4.95
N LEU A 40 15.08 19.66 6.09
CA LEU A 40 15.32 20.34 7.36
C LEU A 40 16.73 20.07 7.89
N GLU A 41 17.20 18.82 7.86
CA GLU A 41 18.59 18.45 8.20
C GLU A 41 19.58 19.26 7.36
N THR A 42 19.32 19.40 6.05
CA THR A 42 20.16 20.20 5.14
C THR A 42 20.08 21.69 5.47
N ALA A 43 18.90 22.21 5.75
CA ALA A 43 18.72 23.63 6.07
C ALA A 43 19.39 24.01 7.41
N LEU A 44 19.50 23.07 8.34
CA LEU A 44 20.06 23.29 9.68
C LEU A 44 21.58 23.03 9.77
N THR A 45 22.28 22.81 8.65
CA THR A 45 23.73 22.69 8.64
C THR A 45 24.43 24.02 8.91
N ASP A 46 25.66 23.95 9.43
CA ASP A 46 26.49 25.14 9.75
C ASP A 46 26.64 26.09 8.54
N GLU A 47 26.69 25.55 7.32
CA GLU A 47 26.79 26.32 6.07
C GLU A 47 25.60 27.24 5.83
N ASN A 48 24.42 26.88 6.33
CA ASN A 48 23.17 27.61 6.13
C ASN A 48 22.80 28.51 7.32
N THR A 49 23.60 28.51 8.40
CA THR A 49 23.43 29.38 9.58
C THR A 49 23.16 30.86 9.25
N PRO A 50 23.80 31.49 8.24
CA PRO A 50 23.54 32.88 7.88
C PRO A 50 22.07 33.18 7.51
N HIS A 51 21.31 32.17 7.08
CA HIS A 51 19.88 32.32 6.76
C HIS A 51 18.99 32.45 8.01
N PHE A 52 19.53 32.15 9.21
CA PHE A 52 18.79 32.17 10.48
C PHE A 52 19.20 33.31 11.41
N VAL A 53 20.04 34.25 10.97
CA VAL A 53 20.66 35.31 11.79
C VAL A 53 19.64 36.16 12.59
N HIS A 54 18.44 36.39 12.07
CA HIS A 54 17.39 37.16 12.78
C HIS A 54 16.37 36.28 13.50
N TRP A 55 16.44 34.96 13.31
CA TRP A 55 15.54 34.01 13.95
C TRP A 55 15.88 33.88 15.45
N GLU A 56 17.16 33.79 15.78
CA GLU A 56 17.61 33.69 17.17
C GLU A 56 17.26 34.93 18.00
N ASP A 57 17.37 36.13 17.43
CA ASP A 57 16.98 37.38 18.09
C ASP A 57 15.47 37.40 18.38
N GLN A 58 14.64 36.94 17.45
CA GLN A 58 13.18 36.82 17.63
C GLN A 58 12.78 35.75 18.65
N LEU A 59 13.56 34.68 18.79
CA LEU A 59 13.33 33.65 19.82
C LEU A 59 13.75 34.15 21.22
N ARG A 60 14.82 34.94 21.32
CA ARG A 60 15.26 35.57 22.58
C ARG A 60 14.29 36.64 23.06
N GLU A 61 13.61 37.35 22.16
CA GLU A 61 12.62 38.38 22.48
C GLU A 61 11.26 37.81 22.96
N ARG A 62 10.97 36.53 22.71
CA ARG A 62 9.76 35.88 23.25
C ARG A 62 9.92 35.60 24.74
N GLN A 63 9.27 36.41 25.57
CA GLN A 63 9.22 36.30 27.04
C GLN A 63 8.56 35.02 27.60
N ASP A 64 8.10 34.10 26.75
CA ASP A 64 7.28 32.94 27.17
C ASP A 64 8.09 31.72 27.66
N GLY A 65 9.39 31.86 27.93
CA GLY A 65 10.18 30.80 28.58
C GLY A 65 10.43 29.56 27.72
N ILE A 66 10.18 29.62 26.42
CA ILE A 66 10.60 28.58 25.47
C ILE A 66 12.09 28.80 25.24
N ALA A 67 12.93 28.02 25.94
CA ALA A 67 14.36 28.04 25.72
C ALA A 67 14.65 27.85 24.22
N PRO A 68 15.64 28.57 23.65
CA PRO A 68 16.05 28.32 22.28
C PRO A 68 16.41 26.84 22.16
N VAL A 69 15.73 26.14 21.24
CA VAL A 69 16.00 24.73 20.98
C VAL A 69 17.44 24.62 20.50
N ASP A 70 18.27 23.85 21.21
CA ASP A 70 19.64 23.58 20.79
C ASP A 70 19.59 22.92 19.40
N SER A 71 20.32 23.47 18.44
CA SER A 71 20.37 22.93 17.07
C SER A 71 20.87 21.48 17.06
N VAL A 72 21.72 21.12 18.03
CA VAL A 72 22.22 19.76 18.22
C VAL A 72 21.08 18.82 18.64
N ASP A 73 20.26 19.23 19.61
CA ASP A 73 19.12 18.44 20.08
C ASP A 73 18.06 18.32 18.97
N LEU A 74 17.79 19.40 18.24
CA LEU A 74 16.85 19.40 17.11
C LEU A 74 17.29 18.46 15.98
N LEU A 75 18.58 18.47 15.63
CA LEU A 75 19.13 17.55 14.63
C LEU A 75 19.05 16.09 15.11
N SER A 76 19.25 15.85 16.40
CA SER A 76 19.09 14.53 17.02
C SER A 76 17.65 14.02 16.92
N ASP A 77 16.68 14.88 17.23
CA ASP A 77 15.24 14.57 17.14
C ASP A 77 14.80 14.33 15.69
N LEU A 78 15.32 15.11 14.73
CA LEU A 78 15.09 14.89 13.30
C LEU A 78 15.65 13.55 12.83
N ALA A 79 16.85 13.19 13.29
CA ALA A 79 17.45 11.90 12.98
C ALA A 79 16.63 10.73 13.57
N ALA A 80 16.10 10.89 14.78
CA ALA A 80 15.20 9.91 15.40
C ALA A 80 13.89 9.75 14.61
N LEU A 81 13.27 10.86 14.19
CA LEU A 81 12.06 10.84 13.34
C LEU A 81 12.33 10.16 11.99
N LYS A 82 13.48 10.46 11.37
CA LYS A 82 13.93 9.83 10.13
C LYS A 82 14.09 8.31 10.29
N ALA A 83 14.69 7.86 11.40
CA ALA A 83 14.87 6.44 11.70
C ALA A 83 13.53 5.73 11.89
N GLN A 84 12.60 6.35 12.63
CA GLN A 84 11.24 5.81 12.81
C GLN A 84 10.48 5.73 11.49
N ALA A 85 10.54 6.77 10.66
CA ALA A 85 9.89 6.77 9.35
C ALA A 85 10.46 5.67 8.44
N LYS A 86 11.78 5.46 8.46
CA LYS A 86 12.44 4.37 7.72
C LYS A 86 12.02 2.99 8.23
N ASP A 87 11.95 2.77 9.54
CA ASP A 87 11.50 1.50 10.12
C ASP A 87 10.06 1.17 9.72
N VAL A 88 9.16 2.17 9.75
CA VAL A 88 7.78 1.99 9.27
C VAL A 88 7.74 1.67 7.78
N ILE A 89 8.54 2.36 6.96
CA ILE A 89 8.65 2.06 5.52
C ILE A 89 9.18 0.63 5.33
N SER A 90 10.25 0.22 6.02
CA SER A 90 10.82 -1.12 5.91
C SER A 90 9.84 -2.20 6.33
N LYS A 91 9.02 -1.98 7.36
CA LYS A 91 7.94 -2.90 7.75
C LYS A 91 6.88 -2.99 6.66
N LEU A 92 6.42 -1.86 6.13
CA LEU A 92 5.47 -1.84 5.01
C LEU A 92 6.06 -2.47 3.74
N GLU A 93 7.36 -2.32 3.50
CA GLU A 93 8.10 -2.93 2.39
C GLU A 93 8.31 -4.43 2.58
N CYS A 94 8.47 -4.91 3.83
CA CYS A 94 8.50 -6.33 4.19
C CYS A 94 7.12 -6.96 4.10
N ASP A 95 6.06 -6.24 4.47
CA ASP A 95 4.67 -6.65 4.26
C ASP A 95 4.35 -6.71 2.75
N LEU A 96 4.86 -5.72 2.00
CA LEU A 96 4.94 -5.77 0.54
C LEU A 96 5.98 -6.77 0.04
N GLY A 97 6.80 -7.38 0.91
CA GLY A 97 7.92 -8.28 0.61
C GLY A 97 7.47 -9.63 0.06
N MET A 98 6.17 -9.82 -0.11
CA MET A 98 5.57 -10.65 -1.15
C MET A 98 5.35 -9.83 -2.43
N LYS A 99 6.35 -9.03 -2.84
CA LYS A 99 6.33 -8.29 -4.11
C LYS A 99 6.69 -9.29 -5.18
N VAL A 100 5.73 -10.16 -5.45
CA VAL A 100 5.72 -11.04 -6.58
C VAL A 100 6.01 -10.17 -7.80
N GLN A 101 7.17 -10.36 -8.45
CA GLN A 101 7.25 -10.01 -9.86
C GLN A 101 6.21 -10.89 -10.52
N THR A 102 5.06 -10.31 -10.87
CA THR A 102 3.90 -11.04 -11.38
C THR A 102 4.23 -11.53 -12.78
N SER A 103 4.96 -12.64 -12.86
CA SER A 103 5.02 -13.47 -14.04
C SER A 103 3.60 -13.91 -14.40
N ASP A 104 3.38 -14.25 -15.67
CA ASP A 104 2.06 -14.71 -16.14
C ASP A 104 1.52 -15.87 -15.28
N GLU A 105 2.42 -16.74 -14.80
CA GLU A 105 2.12 -17.88 -13.93
C GLU A 105 1.57 -17.46 -12.57
N ILE A 106 2.16 -16.45 -11.93
CA ILE A 106 1.70 -16.02 -10.61
C ILE A 106 0.41 -15.20 -10.73
N ARG A 107 0.26 -14.43 -11.84
CA ARG A 107 -1.02 -13.79 -12.15
C ARG A 107 -2.13 -14.81 -12.32
N PHE A 108 -1.86 -15.87 -13.09
CA PHE A 108 -2.80 -16.96 -13.28
C PHE A 108 -3.15 -17.64 -11.94
N THR A 109 -2.15 -17.92 -11.10
CA THR A 109 -2.36 -18.59 -9.80
C THR A 109 -3.27 -17.76 -8.89
N ILE A 110 -2.97 -16.47 -8.70
CA ILE A 110 -3.80 -15.58 -7.85
C ILE A 110 -5.24 -15.51 -8.37
N VAL A 111 -5.41 -15.39 -9.69
CA VAL A 111 -6.73 -15.34 -10.33
C VAL A 111 -7.47 -16.66 -10.16
N TYR A 112 -6.80 -17.78 -10.36
CA TYR A 112 -7.34 -19.12 -10.24
C TYR A 112 -7.79 -19.42 -8.81
N ASP A 113 -6.94 -19.15 -7.82
CA ASP A 113 -7.23 -19.34 -6.41
C ASP A 113 -8.41 -18.46 -5.96
N ALA A 114 -8.46 -17.19 -6.40
CA ALA A 114 -9.61 -16.32 -6.10
C ALA A 114 -10.92 -16.87 -6.68
N ILE A 115 -10.92 -17.40 -7.91
CA ILE A 115 -12.12 -18.00 -8.50
C ILE A 115 -12.54 -19.26 -7.73
N TRP A 116 -11.56 -20.08 -7.30
CA TRP A 116 -11.83 -21.28 -6.49
C TRP A 116 -12.37 -20.94 -5.10
N ASP A 117 -11.78 -19.98 -4.41
CA ASP A 117 -12.29 -19.52 -3.12
C ASP A 117 -13.74 -19.06 -3.24
N LEU A 118 -14.06 -18.27 -4.28
CA LEU A 118 -15.43 -17.82 -4.49
C LEU A 118 -16.39 -19.00 -4.70
N HIS A 119 -15.97 -20.03 -5.43
CA HIS A 119 -16.74 -21.23 -5.63
C HIS A 119 -16.91 -22.05 -4.34
N ASP A 120 -15.85 -22.27 -3.58
CA ASP A 120 -15.88 -23.13 -2.40
C ASP A 120 -16.68 -22.50 -1.26
N PHE A 121 -16.59 -21.18 -1.09
CA PHE A 121 -17.38 -20.45 -0.10
C PHE A 121 -18.81 -20.14 -0.57
N PHE A 122 -19.04 -20.03 -1.88
CA PHE A 122 -20.34 -19.74 -2.47
C PHE A 122 -20.65 -20.67 -3.67
N PRO A 123 -20.94 -21.96 -3.43
CA PRO A 123 -21.09 -22.96 -4.50
C PRO A 123 -22.30 -22.70 -5.41
N ASP A 124 -23.34 -22.04 -4.88
CA ASP A 124 -24.53 -21.65 -5.67
C ASP A 124 -24.27 -20.42 -6.55
N PHE A 125 -23.11 -19.77 -6.41
CA PHE A 125 -22.77 -18.58 -7.17
C PHE A 125 -22.31 -18.94 -8.59
N SER A 126 -23.00 -18.39 -9.59
CA SER A 126 -22.64 -18.62 -11.00
C SER A 126 -21.35 -17.87 -11.38
N LEU A 127 -20.29 -18.63 -11.62
CA LEU A 127 -19.01 -18.12 -12.12
C LEU A 127 -19.15 -17.64 -13.57
N SER A 128 -19.38 -16.34 -13.73
CA SER A 128 -19.50 -15.65 -15.03
C SER A 128 -18.29 -14.75 -15.30
N ARG A 129 -17.88 -14.65 -16.57
CA ARG A 129 -16.85 -13.71 -17.03
C ARG A 129 -17.27 -12.24 -16.87
N GLY A 130 -18.53 -11.97 -16.57
CA GLY A 130 -19.10 -10.63 -16.50
C GLY A 130 -19.55 -10.09 -17.86
N THR A 131 -19.84 -8.80 -17.90
CA THR A 131 -20.32 -8.08 -19.08
C THR A 131 -19.29 -7.05 -19.51
N TRP A 132 -19.08 -6.87 -20.80
CA TRP A 132 -18.15 -5.84 -21.30
C TRP A 132 -18.72 -4.44 -21.08
N ASP A 133 -17.96 -3.58 -20.41
CA ASP A 133 -18.27 -2.15 -20.28
C ASP A 133 -17.39 -1.34 -21.26
N PRO A 134 -17.99 -0.65 -22.27
CA PRO A 134 -17.24 0.10 -23.27
C PRO A 134 -16.63 1.40 -22.72
N GLU A 135 -17.17 1.99 -21.65
CA GLU A 135 -16.65 3.21 -21.05
C GLU A 135 -15.41 2.91 -20.22
N LEU A 136 -15.48 1.84 -19.42
CA LEU A 136 -14.37 1.39 -18.57
C LEU A 136 -13.37 0.49 -19.30
N LYS A 137 -13.69 0.06 -20.52
CA LYS A 137 -12.91 -0.85 -21.38
C LYS A 137 -12.45 -2.12 -20.66
N LYS A 138 -13.34 -2.71 -19.85
CA LYS A 138 -13.08 -3.91 -19.05
C LYS A 138 -14.34 -4.74 -18.85
N MET A 139 -14.17 -6.02 -18.49
CA MET A 139 -15.30 -6.85 -18.06
C MET A 139 -15.76 -6.46 -16.65
N ILE A 140 -17.02 -6.11 -16.44
CA ILE A 140 -17.58 -5.78 -15.12
C ILE A 140 -18.50 -6.88 -14.61
N GLY A 141 -18.66 -6.96 -13.30
CA GLY A 141 -19.50 -7.96 -12.64
C GLY A 141 -18.80 -8.56 -11.43
N VAL A 142 -19.58 -9.24 -10.59
CA VAL A 142 -19.14 -9.71 -9.27
C VAL A 142 -17.83 -10.49 -9.32
N LEU A 143 -17.70 -11.47 -10.23
CA LEU A 143 -16.47 -12.27 -10.34
C LEU A 143 -15.27 -11.43 -10.82
N PRO A 144 -15.31 -10.75 -11.98
CA PRO A 144 -14.20 -9.87 -12.38
C PRO A 144 -13.81 -8.82 -11.35
N ASP A 145 -14.78 -8.24 -10.66
CA ASP A 145 -14.53 -7.19 -9.67
C ASP A 145 -13.93 -7.76 -8.38
N PHE A 146 -14.41 -8.93 -7.93
CA PHE A 146 -13.83 -9.68 -6.82
C PHE A 146 -12.37 -10.07 -7.11
N VAL A 147 -12.10 -10.69 -8.27
CA VAL A 147 -10.74 -11.13 -8.64
C VAL A 147 -9.78 -9.94 -8.72
N ARG A 148 -10.19 -8.82 -9.34
CA ARG A 148 -9.35 -7.61 -9.39
C ARG A 148 -9.11 -7.03 -8.01
N ARG A 149 -10.09 -7.11 -7.12
CA ARG A 149 -9.93 -6.66 -5.73
C ARG A 149 -8.91 -7.52 -4.98
N VAL A 150 -9.05 -8.84 -5.04
CA VAL A 150 -8.08 -9.78 -4.45
C VAL A 150 -6.68 -9.57 -5.02
N PHE A 151 -6.57 -9.42 -6.34
CA PHE A 151 -5.30 -9.18 -6.99
C PHE A 151 -4.65 -7.86 -6.58
N LEU A 152 -5.44 -6.77 -6.50
CA LEU A 152 -4.97 -5.47 -6.03
C LEU A 152 -4.50 -5.53 -4.58
N GLU A 153 -5.25 -6.21 -3.71
CA GLU A 153 -4.88 -6.38 -2.30
C GLU A 153 -3.63 -7.25 -2.14
N THR A 154 -3.48 -8.27 -2.98
CA THR A 154 -2.34 -9.21 -2.93
C THR A 154 -1.05 -8.59 -3.49
N THR A 155 -1.16 -7.87 -4.61
CA THR A 155 0.01 -7.39 -5.36
C THR A 155 0.29 -5.89 -5.18
N GLY A 156 -0.68 -5.13 -4.69
CA GLY A 156 -0.64 -3.66 -4.65
C GLY A 156 -0.80 -2.99 -6.03
N HIS A 157 -1.07 -3.75 -7.10
CA HIS A 157 -1.18 -3.24 -8.47
C HIS A 157 -2.59 -3.42 -9.03
N SER A 158 -3.06 -2.41 -9.76
CA SER A 158 -4.29 -2.50 -10.56
C SER A 158 -3.92 -2.85 -12.00
N GLU A 159 -4.40 -3.99 -12.48
CA GLU A 159 -4.15 -4.50 -13.84
C GLU A 159 -5.46 -4.96 -14.51
N GLN A 160 -5.46 -4.98 -15.84
CA GLN A 160 -6.54 -5.61 -16.61
C GLN A 160 -6.35 -7.13 -16.62
N LEU A 161 -7.19 -7.83 -15.85
CA LEU A 161 -7.10 -9.29 -15.67
C LEU A 161 -8.06 -10.09 -16.56
N ASP A 162 -8.63 -9.48 -17.60
CA ASP A 162 -9.71 -10.10 -18.40
C ASP A 162 -9.29 -11.42 -19.08
N SER A 163 -8.06 -11.49 -19.60
CA SER A 163 -7.51 -12.70 -20.21
C SER A 163 -7.14 -13.77 -19.15
N PRO A 164 -6.41 -13.45 -18.06
CA PRO A 164 -6.21 -14.38 -16.95
C PRO A 164 -7.51 -14.96 -16.38
N ILE A 165 -8.53 -14.13 -16.17
CA ILE A 165 -9.85 -14.56 -15.67
C ILE A 165 -10.48 -15.55 -16.62
N GLN A 166 -10.43 -15.30 -17.93
CA GLN A 166 -10.97 -16.22 -18.92
C GLN A 166 -10.27 -17.58 -18.85
N LEU A 167 -8.94 -17.59 -18.85
CA LEU A 167 -8.16 -18.83 -18.83
C LEU A 167 -8.43 -19.65 -17.57
N ALA A 168 -8.43 -18.99 -16.40
CA ALA A 168 -8.68 -19.65 -15.13
C ALA A 168 -10.11 -20.22 -15.05
N LEU A 169 -11.12 -19.47 -15.53
CA LEU A 169 -12.51 -19.97 -15.61
C LEU A 169 -12.65 -21.22 -16.46
N GLU A 170 -11.95 -21.30 -17.59
CA GLU A 170 -11.95 -22.48 -18.45
C GLU A 170 -11.38 -23.69 -17.71
N ASP A 171 -10.33 -23.50 -16.93
CA ASP A 171 -9.69 -24.58 -16.18
C ASP A 171 -10.48 -25.02 -14.95
N VAL A 172 -11.09 -24.10 -14.20
CA VAL A 172 -12.03 -24.43 -13.10
C VAL A 172 -13.18 -25.29 -13.63
N ARG A 173 -13.79 -24.90 -14.76
CA ARG A 173 -14.87 -25.67 -15.39
C ARG A 173 -14.44 -27.04 -15.88
N LYS A 174 -13.21 -27.17 -16.41
CA LYS A 174 -12.65 -28.47 -16.80
C LYS A 174 -12.42 -29.37 -15.59
N SER A 175 -11.93 -28.82 -14.48
CA SER A 175 -11.70 -29.55 -13.24
C SER A 175 -13.01 -30.02 -12.61
N GLN A 176 -14.05 -29.19 -12.61
CA GLN A 176 -15.40 -29.58 -12.17
C GLN A 176 -15.95 -30.80 -12.94
N ARG A 177 -15.78 -30.83 -14.27
CA ARG A 177 -16.23 -31.96 -15.10
C ARG A 177 -15.50 -33.28 -14.84
N LYS A 178 -14.32 -33.25 -14.22
CA LYS A 178 -13.54 -34.45 -13.89
C LYS A 178 -13.86 -35.01 -12.50
N SER A 179 -14.49 -34.22 -11.63
CA SER A 179 -14.84 -34.59 -10.26
C SER A 179 -16.28 -35.13 -10.11
N THR A 180 -17.09 -35.02 -11.17
CA THR A 180 -18.39 -35.71 -11.35
C THR A 180 -18.23 -36.95 -12.21
#